data_AF-A0A7X6WH87-F1
#
_entry.id   AF-A0A7X6WH87-F1
#
_cell.length_a   1.000
_cell.length_b   1.000
_cell.length_c   1.000
_cell.angle_alpha   90.00
_cell.angle_beta   90.00
_cell.angle_gamma   90.00
#
_symmetry.space_group_name_H-M   'P 1'
#
loop_
_entity.id
_entity.type
_entity.pdbx_description
1 polymer ?
#
loop_
_entity_poly.entity_id
_entity_poly.type
_entity_poly.pdbx_seq_one_letter_code
_entity_poly.pdbx_strand_id
1 'polypeptide(L)'
;MTSLYFFHVANFLSTAHELKAYNTKIYCINPKTLHNYMKSYNEMPKNDFKDAWVLADFGRVERCKNLSEWRGATFVALQRLTRYRFNLSQNLSKEKLYVLNNIYLKFSNLKKKEGKNDTVNPFSSLFGATAKATLTEFLSINEII
;
A
#
# COMPACT_ATOMS: atom_id res chain seq x y z
N MET A 1 7.89 -9.29 -15.46
CA MET A 1 6.46 -9.21 -15.10
C MET A 1 5.82 -10.56 -15.33
N THR A 2 5.44 -11.28 -14.28
CA THR A 2 4.51 -12.40 -14.43
C THR A 2 3.13 -11.80 -14.68
N SER A 3 2.60 -11.97 -15.90
CA SER A 3 1.26 -11.51 -16.26
C SER A 3 0.24 -12.16 -15.33
N LEU A 4 -0.58 -11.33 -14.67
CA LEU A 4 -1.61 -11.80 -13.75
C LEU A 4 -2.84 -12.23 -14.56
N TYR A 5 -2.75 -13.36 -15.28
CA TYR A 5 -3.79 -13.79 -16.24
C TYR A 5 -5.20 -13.89 -15.62
N PHE A 6 -5.29 -14.26 -14.34
CA PHE A 6 -6.57 -14.38 -13.64
C PHE A 6 -7.24 -13.01 -13.36
N PHE A 7 -6.49 -11.92 -13.36
CA PHE A 7 -6.93 -10.60 -12.89
C PHE A 7 -8.13 -10.06 -13.66
N HIS A 8 -8.06 -10.11 -14.99
CA HIS A 8 -9.12 -9.59 -15.86
C HIS A 8 -10.40 -10.43 -15.75
N VAL A 9 -10.26 -11.75 -15.73
CA VAL A 9 -11.40 -12.68 -15.60
C VAL A 9 -12.07 -12.51 -14.24
N ALA A 10 -11.30 -12.48 -13.15
CA ALA A 10 -11.84 -12.29 -11.80
C ALA A 10 -12.55 -10.94 -11.67
N ASN A 11 -11.99 -9.88 -12.25
CA ASN A 11 -12.63 -8.56 -12.27
C ASN A 11 -13.94 -8.56 -13.05
N PHE A 12 -13.92 -9.09 -14.27
CA PHE A 12 -15.10 -9.17 -15.11
C PHE A 12 -16.24 -9.91 -14.40
N LEU A 13 -15.97 -11.11 -13.91
CA LEU A 13 -16.96 -11.91 -13.20
C LEU A 13 -17.45 -11.19 -11.92
N SER A 14 -16.57 -10.52 -11.17
CA SER A 14 -16.94 -9.86 -9.90
C SER A 14 -17.83 -8.63 -10.09
N THR A 15 -17.85 -8.08 -11.30
CA THR A 15 -18.61 -6.88 -11.67
C THR A 15 -19.76 -7.20 -12.63
N ALA A 16 -19.91 -8.46 -13.04
CA ALA A 16 -20.94 -8.91 -13.96
C ALA A 16 -22.33 -8.74 -13.33
N HIS A 17 -23.17 -7.94 -13.99
CA HIS A 17 -24.52 -7.65 -13.51
C HIS A 17 -25.40 -8.91 -13.44
N GLU A 18 -25.25 -9.82 -14.40
CA GLU A 18 -25.98 -11.09 -14.48
C GLU A 18 -25.75 -11.98 -13.25
N LEU A 19 -24.53 -11.99 -12.71
CA LEU A 19 -24.16 -12.78 -11.53
C LEU A 19 -24.60 -12.13 -10.22
N LYS A 20 -24.86 -10.82 -10.24
CA LYS A 20 -25.29 -10.07 -9.05
C LYS A 20 -26.64 -10.55 -8.51
N ALA A 21 -27.54 -11.01 -9.39
CA ALA A 21 -28.83 -11.56 -9.03
C ALA A 21 -28.72 -12.82 -8.14
N TYR A 22 -27.60 -13.55 -8.24
CA TYR A 22 -27.37 -14.80 -7.52
C TYR A 22 -26.48 -14.62 -6.27
N ASN A 23 -26.17 -13.37 -5.88
CA ASN A 23 -25.23 -13.07 -4.79
C ASN A 23 -23.89 -13.83 -4.94
N THR A 24 -23.40 -13.93 -6.18
CA THR A 24 -22.18 -14.67 -6.50
C THR A 24 -20.95 -14.04 -5.86
N LYS A 25 -20.14 -14.86 -5.20
CA LYS A 25 -18.87 -14.46 -4.61
C LYS A 25 -17.73 -15.08 -5.41
N ILE A 26 -16.67 -14.31 -5.61
CA ILE A 26 -15.51 -14.74 -6.40
C ILE A 26 -14.31 -14.84 -5.50
N TYR A 27 -13.57 -15.94 -5.64
CA TYR A 27 -12.39 -16.21 -4.84
C TYR A 27 -11.22 -16.57 -5.74
N CYS A 28 -10.05 -16.00 -5.44
CA CYS A 28 -8.80 -16.39 -6.08
C CYS A 28 -8.07 -17.38 -5.17
N ILE A 29 -8.05 -18.65 -5.57
CA ILE A 29 -7.48 -19.73 -4.77
C ILE A 29 -6.01 -19.94 -5.17
N ASN A 30 -5.14 -20.13 -4.18
CA ASN A 30 -3.75 -20.49 -4.44
C ASN A 30 -3.68 -21.91 -5.03
N PRO A 31 -3.07 -22.11 -6.21
CA PRO A 31 -2.95 -23.44 -6.83
C PRO A 31 -2.31 -24.49 -5.92
N LYS A 32 -1.40 -24.09 -5.02
CA LYS A 32 -0.78 -25.01 -4.05
C LYS A 32 -1.80 -25.56 -3.04
N THR A 33 -2.71 -24.70 -2.57
CA THR A 33 -3.77 -25.10 -1.64
C THR A 33 -4.72 -26.10 -2.30
N LEU A 34 -5.11 -25.82 -3.55
CA LEU A 34 -5.94 -26.73 -4.33
C LEU A 34 -5.24 -28.07 -4.59
N HIS A 35 -3.97 -28.04 -4.99
CA HIS A 35 -3.19 -29.25 -5.21
C HIS A 35 -3.07 -30.12 -3.94
N ASN A 36 -2.86 -29.51 -2.78
CA ASN A 36 -2.84 -30.24 -1.51
C ASN A 36 -4.21 -30.81 -1.14
N TYR A 37 -5.29 -30.12 -1.49
CA TYR A 37 -6.66 -30.64 -1.31
C TYR A 37 -6.93 -31.82 -2.25
N MET A 38 -6.46 -31.77 -3.50
CA MET A 38 -6.61 -32.90 -4.42
C MET A 38 -5.92 -34.17 -3.90
N LYS A 39 -4.80 -34.04 -3.17
CA LYS A 39 -4.11 -35.19 -2.56
C LYS A 39 -4.90 -35.90 -1.47
N SER A 40 -5.94 -35.29 -0.88
CA SER A 40 -6.78 -36.00 0.09
C SER A 40 -7.71 -37.02 -0.56
N TYR A 41 -7.85 -37.01 -1.88
CA TYR A 41 -8.59 -38.04 -2.61
C TYR A 41 -7.63 -39.13 -3.09
N ASN A 42 -7.87 -40.37 -2.66
CA ASN A 42 -7.07 -41.51 -3.10
C ASN A 42 -7.34 -41.82 -4.58
N GLU A 43 -6.28 -42.08 -5.34
CA GLU A 43 -6.32 -42.60 -6.72
C GLU A 43 -7.18 -41.79 -7.71
N MET A 44 -7.18 -40.46 -7.59
CA MET A 44 -7.88 -39.62 -8.55
C MET A 44 -7.06 -39.45 -9.84
N PRO A 45 -7.54 -39.93 -11.01
CA PRO A 45 -6.90 -39.68 -12.29
C PRO A 45 -6.98 -38.20 -12.63
N LYS A 46 -5.90 -37.66 -13.18
CA LYS A 46 -5.81 -36.28 -13.63
C LYS A 46 -6.68 -36.09 -14.88
N ASN A 47 -7.79 -35.39 -14.73
CA ASN A 47 -8.71 -35.05 -15.82
C ASN A 47 -9.47 -33.77 -15.45
N ASP A 48 -9.69 -32.88 -16.42
CA ASP A 48 -10.33 -31.57 -16.21
C ASP A 48 -11.69 -31.67 -15.52
N PHE A 49 -12.47 -32.72 -15.84
CA PHE A 49 -13.75 -32.97 -15.19
C PHE A 49 -13.62 -33.23 -13.67
N LYS A 50 -12.61 -34.03 -13.27
CA LYS A 50 -12.38 -34.32 -11.85
C LYS A 50 -11.80 -33.11 -11.13
N ASP A 51 -10.94 -32.35 -11.80
CA ASP A 51 -10.38 -31.11 -11.26
C ASP A 51 -11.50 -30.08 -10.97
N ALA A 52 -12.46 -29.94 -11.88
CA ALA A 52 -13.65 -29.11 -11.70
C ALA A 52 -14.52 -29.60 -10.53
N TRP A 53 -14.73 -30.92 -10.42
CA TRP A 53 -15.50 -31.53 -9.33
C TRP A 53 -14.84 -31.29 -7.97
N VAL A 54 -13.51 -31.48 -7.85
CA VAL A 54 -12.77 -31.21 -6.61
C VAL A 54 -12.82 -29.73 -6.25
N LEU A 55 -12.77 -28.83 -7.23
CA LEU A 55 -12.90 -27.39 -6.98
C LEU A 55 -14.30 -27.02 -6.46
N ALA A 56 -15.35 -27.65 -7.00
CA ALA A 56 -16.70 -27.49 -6.50
C ALA A 56 -16.82 -28.02 -5.06
N ASP A 57 -16.22 -29.18 -4.77
CA ASP A 57 -16.20 -29.74 -3.42
C ASP A 57 -15.42 -28.86 -2.43
N PHE A 58 -14.29 -28.28 -2.85
CA PHE A 58 -13.52 -27.33 -2.07
C PHE A 58 -14.37 -26.12 -1.63
N GLY A 59 -15.19 -25.59 -2.55
CA GLY A 59 -16.17 -24.55 -2.23
C GLY A 59 -17.29 -25.04 -1.32
N ARG A 60 -17.83 -26.25 -1.59
CA ARG A 60 -18.94 -26.88 -0.85
C ARG A 60 -18.61 -27.14 0.62
N VAL A 61 -17.39 -27.61 0.91
CA VAL A 61 -16.89 -27.84 2.28
C VAL A 61 -16.38 -26.53 2.92
N GLU A 62 -16.71 -25.40 2.31
CA GLU A 62 -16.47 -24.07 2.87
C GLU A 62 -14.99 -23.74 3.09
N ARG A 63 -14.08 -24.43 2.38
CA ARG A 63 -12.65 -24.12 2.40
C ARG A 63 -12.33 -22.74 1.81
N CYS A 64 -13.30 -22.13 1.13
CA CYS A 64 -13.27 -20.74 0.67
C CYS A 64 -13.67 -19.71 1.75
N LYS A 65 -14.23 -20.10 2.91
CA LYS A 65 -14.72 -19.13 3.92
C LYS A 65 -13.63 -18.22 4.49
N ASN A 66 -12.42 -18.74 4.62
CA ASN A 66 -11.27 -18.00 5.13
C ASN A 66 -10.59 -17.14 4.05
N LEU A 67 -11.01 -17.27 2.78
CA LEU A 67 -10.50 -16.45 1.70
C LEU A 67 -11.28 -15.13 1.65
N SER A 68 -10.56 -14.05 1.37
CA SER A 68 -11.20 -12.79 1.02
C SER A 68 -11.84 -12.90 -0.37
N GLU A 69 -13.05 -12.37 -0.47
CA GLU A 69 -13.70 -12.14 -1.74
C GLU A 69 -12.83 -11.26 -2.65
N TRP A 70 -12.80 -11.60 -3.94
CA TRP A 70 -12.08 -10.82 -4.93
C TRP A 70 -12.71 -9.44 -5.10
N ARG A 71 -11.91 -8.40 -4.85
CA ARG A 71 -12.30 -7.00 -5.03
C ARG A 71 -11.22 -6.26 -5.80
N GLY A 72 -11.07 -6.58 -7.08
CA GLY A 72 -9.94 -6.07 -7.85
C GLY A 72 -9.97 -4.55 -8.08
N ALA A 73 -11.15 -3.92 -8.16
CA ALA A 73 -11.24 -2.45 -8.19
C ALA A 73 -10.65 -1.80 -6.93
N THR A 74 -10.99 -2.31 -5.74
CA THR A 74 -10.42 -1.81 -4.48
C THR A 74 -8.94 -2.15 -4.35
N PHE A 75 -8.51 -3.31 -4.85
CA PHE A 75 -7.11 -3.71 -4.86
C PHE A 75 -6.26 -2.74 -5.69
N VAL A 76 -6.70 -2.41 -6.91
CA VAL A 76 -6.00 -1.45 -7.78
C VAL A 76 -6.00 -0.04 -7.17
N ALA A 77 -7.13 0.40 -6.62
CA ALA A 77 -7.23 1.69 -5.95
C ALA A 77 -6.23 1.79 -4.79
N LEU A 78 -6.15 0.75 -3.95
CA LEU A 78 -5.21 0.69 -2.84
C LEU A 78 -3.75 0.63 -3.30
N GLN A 79 -3.47 -0.13 -4.36
CA GLN A 79 -2.13 -0.19 -4.97
C GLN A 79 -1.70 1.19 -5.50
N ARG A 80 -2.60 1.92 -6.15
CA ARG A 80 -2.33 3.29 -6.62
C ARG A 80 -2.09 4.24 -5.45
N LEU A 81 -2.95 4.18 -4.43
CA LEU A 81 -2.84 5.02 -3.23
C LEU A 81 -1.51 4.79 -2.50
N THR A 82 -1.10 3.54 -2.30
CA THR A 82 0.15 3.21 -1.62
C THR A 82 1.37 3.68 -2.41
N ARG A 83 1.40 3.48 -3.73
CA ARG A 83 2.45 4.01 -4.61
C ARG A 83 2.52 5.54 -4.57
N TYR A 84 1.37 6.20 -4.61
CA TYR A 84 1.29 7.66 -4.55
C TYR A 84 1.80 8.19 -3.20
N ARG A 85 1.39 7.60 -2.08
CA ARG A 85 1.88 7.98 -0.74
C ARG A 85 3.38 7.80 -0.61
N PHE A 86 3.93 6.71 -1.17
CA PHE A 86 5.36 6.49 -1.18
C PHE A 86 6.09 7.57 -1.98
N ASN A 87 5.64 7.86 -3.20
CA ASN A 87 6.22 8.91 -4.03
C ASN A 87 6.14 10.29 -3.36
N LEU A 88 4.98 10.62 -2.77
CA LEU A 88 4.79 11.88 -2.04
C LEU A 88 5.76 12.02 -0.87
N SER A 89 5.98 10.95 -0.10
CA SER A 89 6.97 10.95 0.99
C SER A 89 8.39 11.17 0.48
N GLN A 90 8.75 10.59 -0.67
CA GLN A 90 10.05 10.81 -1.29
C GLN A 90 10.21 12.25 -1.74
N ASN A 91 9.19 12.82 -2.41
CA ASN A 91 9.22 14.21 -2.87
C ASN A 91 9.30 15.18 -1.67
N LEU A 92 8.49 14.97 -0.63
CA LEU A 92 8.55 15.77 0.59
C LEU A 92 9.95 15.75 1.23
N SER A 93 10.63 14.61 1.21
CA SER A 93 12.00 14.51 1.75
C SER A 93 13.01 15.28 0.90
N LYS A 94 12.88 15.22 -0.44
CA LYS A 94 13.70 15.99 -1.38
C LYS A 94 13.49 17.50 -1.22
N GLU A 95 12.24 17.93 -1.14
CA GLU A 95 11.90 19.35 -0.94
C GLU A 95 12.43 19.89 0.39
N LYS A 96 12.31 19.10 1.47
CA LYS A 96 12.91 19.48 2.76
C LYS A 96 14.43 19.63 2.68
N LEU A 97 15.12 18.74 1.96
CA LEU A 97 16.56 18.85 1.77
C LEU A 97 16.92 20.10 0.95
N TYR A 98 16.17 20.38 -0.12
CA TYR A 98 16.34 21.57 -0.95
C TYR A 98 16.16 22.86 -0.13
N VAL A 99 15.09 22.94 0.66
CA VAL A 99 14.84 24.08 1.55
C VAL A 99 15.94 24.23 2.60
N LEU A 100 16.38 23.12 3.22
CA LEU A 100 17.44 23.16 4.22
C LEU A 100 18.76 23.68 3.63
N ASN A 101 19.12 23.27 2.42
CA ASN A 101 20.30 23.77 1.73
C ASN A 101 20.20 25.29 1.48
N ASN A 102 19.04 25.78 1.04
CA ASN A 102 18.83 27.22 0.84
C ASN A 102 18.87 28.03 2.14
N ILE A 103 18.29 27.49 3.21
CA ILE A 103 18.33 28.11 4.54
C ILE A 103 19.77 28.16 5.04
N TYR A 104 20.53 27.08 4.90
CA TYR A 104 21.94 27.03 5.33
C TYR A 104 22.79 28.11 4.67
N LEU A 105 22.53 28.43 3.39
CA LEU A 105 23.22 29.53 2.70
C LEU A 105 22.92 30.92 3.29
N LYS A 106 21.75 31.12 3.90
CA LYS A 106 21.34 32.41 4.51
C LYS A 106 21.61 32.47 6.02
N PHE A 107 21.48 31.34 6.70
CA PHE A 107 21.55 31.21 8.16
C PHE A 107 22.36 29.95 8.51
N SER A 108 23.68 29.98 8.28
CA SER A 108 24.57 28.82 8.48
C SER A 108 24.59 28.30 9.92
N ASN A 109 24.29 29.16 10.90
CA ASN A 109 24.22 28.82 12.33
C ASN A 109 22.89 28.15 12.73
N LEU A 110 21.90 28.08 11.82
CA LEU A 110 20.63 27.42 12.08
C LEU A 110 20.79 25.89 12.00
N LYS A 111 21.12 25.27 13.13
CA LYS A 111 21.30 23.81 13.23
C LYS A 111 20.08 23.13 13.84
N LYS A 112 19.95 21.81 13.62
CA LYS A 112 18.97 20.96 14.31
C LYS A 112 19.45 20.66 15.73
N LYS A 113 18.54 20.45 16.68
CA LYS A 113 18.90 20.04 18.04
C LYS A 113 19.64 18.70 18.02
N GLU A 114 20.87 18.69 18.53
CA GLU A 114 21.73 17.50 18.58
C GLU A 114 21.61 16.79 19.94
N GLY A 115 20.51 16.05 20.11
CA GLY A 115 20.26 15.25 21.32
C GLY A 115 19.65 16.02 22.49
N LYS A 116 19.48 15.33 23.62
CA LYS A 116 18.78 15.89 24.80
C LYS A 116 19.58 16.98 25.52
N ASN A 117 20.91 16.95 25.42
CA ASN A 117 21.82 17.84 26.15
C ASN A 117 22.10 19.15 25.39
N ASP A 118 21.60 19.30 24.17
CA ASP A 118 21.71 20.54 23.39
C ASP A 118 20.65 21.55 23.89
N THR A 119 21.08 22.38 24.84
CA THR A 119 20.28 23.45 25.46
C THR A 119 20.33 24.77 24.68
N VAL A 120 21.25 24.88 23.72
CA VAL A 120 21.51 26.10 22.95
C VAL A 120 20.59 26.19 21.74
N ASN A 121 20.01 25.07 21.29
CA ASN A 121 19.15 25.06 20.12
C ASN A 121 17.70 25.50 20.43
N PRO A 122 17.21 26.61 19.85
CA PRO A 122 15.85 27.10 20.09
C PRO A 122 14.77 26.22 19.41
N PHE A 123 15.14 25.40 18.41
CA PHE A 123 14.17 24.62 17.64
C PHE A 123 14.29 23.11 17.92
N SER A 124 13.18 22.51 18.34
CA SER A 124 13.07 21.04 18.44
C SER A 124 13.06 20.34 17.08
N SER A 125 12.56 21.02 16.04
CA SER A 125 12.53 20.58 14.64
C SER A 125 12.63 21.80 13.72
N LEU A 126 13.49 21.71 12.70
CA LEU A 126 13.67 22.74 11.68
C LEU A 126 12.41 23.02 10.85
N PHE A 127 11.48 22.06 10.82
CA PHE A 127 10.17 22.20 10.16
C PHE A 127 9.02 22.22 11.18
N GLY A 128 9.30 22.50 12.45
CA GLY A 128 8.29 22.69 13.48
C GLY A 128 7.51 24.00 13.29
N ALA A 129 6.40 24.17 14.01
CA ALA A 129 5.55 25.35 13.89
C ALA A 129 6.33 26.65 14.15
N THR A 130 7.12 26.70 15.23
CA THR A 130 7.94 27.87 15.59
C THR A 130 9.01 28.17 14.55
N ALA A 131 9.78 27.15 14.10
CA ALA A 131 10.81 27.32 13.09
C ALA A 131 10.22 27.82 11.76
N LYS A 132 9.05 27.31 11.37
CA LYS A 132 8.35 27.77 10.18
C LYS A 132 7.91 29.23 10.33
N ALA A 133 7.25 29.59 11.43
CA ALA A 133 6.83 30.97 11.71
C ALA A 133 8.01 31.93 11.64
N THR A 134 9.12 31.61 12.32
CA THR A 134 10.33 32.45 12.29
C THR A 134 10.93 32.59 10.89
N LEU A 135 10.88 31.54 10.06
CA LEU A 135 11.42 31.59 8.70
C LEU A 135 10.49 32.28 7.69
N THR A 136 9.19 32.40 8.00
CA THR A 136 8.20 33.02 7.12
C THR A 136 7.84 34.45 7.50
N GLU A 137 7.94 34.80 8.79
CA GLU A 137 7.52 36.10 9.31
C GLU A 137 8.65 37.14 9.32
N PHE A 138 9.91 36.70 9.39
CA PHE A 138 11.07 37.58 9.39
C PHE A 138 11.84 37.46 8.06
N LEU A 139 12.14 38.60 7.44
CA LEU A 139 12.87 38.66 6.17
C LEU A 139 14.40 38.65 6.39
N SER A 140 14.87 39.10 7.55
CA SER A 140 16.30 39.18 7.90
C SER A 140 16.56 38.98 9.39
N ILE A 141 17.81 38.66 9.75
CA ILE A 141 18.24 38.49 11.17
C ILE A 141 17.97 39.75 12.00
N ASN A 142 18.06 40.93 11.38
CA ASN A 142 17.92 42.21 12.07
C ASN A 142 16.50 42.46 12.58
N GLU A 143 15.49 41.78 12.04
CA GLU A 143 14.09 41.89 12.47
C GLU A 143 13.78 41.00 13.68
N ILE A 144 14.71 40.11 14.06
CA ILE A 144 14.56 39.16 15.17
C ILE A 144 15.13 39.73 16.49
N ILE A 145 15.78 40.90 16.45
CA ILE A 145 16.42 41.58 17.59
C ILE A 145 15.40 42.36 18.42
#